data_AF-A0A973H6S0-F1
#
_entry.id   AF-A0A973H6S0-F1
#
_cell.length_a   1.000
_cell.length_b   1.000
_cell.length_c   1.000
_cell.angle_alpha   90.00
_cell.angle_beta   90.00
_cell.angle_gamma   90.00
#
_symmetry.space_group_name_H-M   'P 1'
#
loop_
_entity.id
_entity.type
_entity.pdbx_description
1 polymer ?
#
loop_
_entity_poly.entity_id
_entity_poly.type
_entity_poly.pdbx_seq_one_letter_code
_entity_poly.pdbx_strand_id
1 'polypeptide(L)'
;RAIAHRCPCGQPDVVETAPRLPDGTPFPTTYYLTCPRAASAIGTLEANGVMKEMTERLQTDPELAAAYRAAHEDYIARRDSIEVLEGFPSAGGMPDRVKCLHVLVGHSLAAGPGVNPLGDEAIAMLPEWWRKGACVTLPKEDEQ
;
A
#
# COMPACT_ATOMS: atom_id res chain seq x y z
N ARG A 1 16.96 -0.92 -4.88
CA ARG A 1 15.49 -0.74 -4.81
C ARG A 1 15.20 0.70 -4.39
N ALA A 2 14.03 1.25 -4.77
CA ALA A 2 13.79 2.69 -4.78
C ALA A 2 12.75 3.15 -3.73
N ILE A 3 12.73 4.46 -3.48
CA ILE A 3 11.64 5.12 -2.74
C ILE A 3 10.50 5.28 -3.73
N ALA A 4 9.37 4.63 -3.47
CA ALA A 4 8.21 4.66 -4.34
C ALA A 4 7.33 5.90 -4.08
N HIS A 5 7.29 6.37 -2.83
CA HIS A 5 6.59 7.59 -2.45
C HIS A 5 7.28 8.27 -1.26
N ARG A 6 7.13 9.60 -1.18
CA ARG A 6 7.58 10.40 -0.04
C ARG A 6 6.40 11.08 0.62
N CYS A 7 6.34 10.96 1.93
CA CYS A 7 5.40 11.67 2.77
C CYS A 7 5.56 13.18 2.57
N PRO A 8 4.49 13.99 2.69
CA PRO A 8 4.62 15.46 2.64
C PRO A 8 5.56 16.05 3.70
N CYS A 9 5.90 15.30 4.77
CA CYS A 9 6.95 15.69 5.71
C CYS A 9 8.39 15.51 5.18
N GLY A 10 8.57 15.03 3.95
CA GLY A 10 9.85 14.82 3.25
C GLY A 10 10.45 13.41 3.38
N GLN A 11 10.03 12.65 4.39
CA GLN A 11 10.55 11.29 4.66
C GLN A 11 9.92 10.23 3.73
N PRO A 12 10.64 9.15 3.39
CA PRO A 12 10.05 8.02 2.67
C PRO A 12 8.92 7.37 3.48
N ASP A 13 7.76 7.19 2.86
CA ASP A 13 6.63 6.48 3.44
C ASP A 13 6.22 5.22 2.67
N VAL A 14 6.67 5.06 1.41
CA VAL A 14 6.56 3.79 0.68
C VAL A 14 7.87 3.48 -0.02
N VAL A 15 8.31 2.23 0.14
CA VAL A 15 9.47 1.70 -0.58
C VAL A 15 9.04 0.55 -1.50
N GLU A 16 9.73 0.44 -2.63
CA GLU A 16 9.61 -0.73 -3.50
C GLU A 16 10.52 -1.84 -2.98
N THR A 17 9.98 -3.02 -2.73
CA THR A 17 10.69 -4.20 -2.23
C THR A 17 10.89 -5.22 -3.32
N ALA A 18 11.89 -6.12 -3.19
CA ALA A 18 11.91 -7.24 -4.13
C ALA A 18 10.75 -8.19 -3.83
N PRO A 19 10.31 -8.94 -4.84
CA PRO A 19 9.30 -9.97 -4.67
C PRO A 19 9.74 -11.11 -3.76
N ARG A 20 11.04 -11.28 -3.47
CA ARG A 20 11.57 -12.29 -2.54
C ARG A 20 12.49 -11.72 -1.45
N LEU A 21 12.47 -12.40 -0.30
CA LEU A 21 13.48 -12.31 0.74
C LEU A 21 14.80 -12.97 0.29
N PRO A 22 15.94 -12.73 0.98
CA PRO A 22 17.23 -13.33 0.62
C PRO A 22 17.25 -14.87 0.61
N ASP A 23 16.34 -15.50 1.36
CA ASP A 23 16.17 -16.96 1.40
C ASP A 23 15.25 -17.51 0.29
N GLY A 24 14.75 -16.63 -0.60
CA GLY A 24 13.85 -16.98 -1.70
C GLY A 24 12.36 -16.96 -1.34
N THR A 25 12.01 -16.75 -0.07
CA THR A 25 10.61 -16.67 0.37
C THR A 25 9.90 -15.48 -0.29
N PRO A 26 8.69 -15.66 -0.88
CA PRO A 26 7.92 -14.53 -1.41
C PRO A 26 7.65 -13.47 -0.33
N PHE A 27 7.99 -12.22 -0.63
CA PHE A 27 7.68 -11.10 0.23
C PHE A 27 6.20 -10.69 0.05
N PRO A 28 5.47 -10.33 1.11
CA PRO A 28 4.01 -10.22 1.06
C PRO A 28 3.49 -9.01 0.28
N THR A 29 4.35 -8.06 -0.08
CA THR A 29 4.03 -6.85 -0.86
C THR A 29 5.23 -6.37 -1.67
N THR A 30 5.00 -5.66 -2.77
CA THR A 30 6.00 -4.94 -3.57
C THR A 30 6.12 -3.50 -3.07
N TYR A 31 5.04 -2.95 -2.50
CA TYR A 31 4.98 -1.60 -1.96
C TYR A 31 4.80 -1.69 -0.45
N TYR A 32 5.88 -1.47 0.29
CA TYR A 32 5.89 -1.54 1.74
C TYR A 32 5.78 -0.14 2.34
N LEU A 33 4.73 0.07 3.14
CA LEU A 33 4.50 1.32 3.85
C LEU A 33 5.43 1.41 5.07
N THR A 34 6.36 2.36 5.04
CA THR A 34 7.38 2.55 6.09
C THR A 34 7.02 3.60 7.13
N CYS A 35 6.09 4.51 6.82
CA CYS A 35 5.74 5.60 7.73
C CYS A 35 4.92 5.09 8.93
N PRO A 36 5.43 5.17 10.17
CA PRO A 36 4.74 4.62 11.34
C PRO A 36 3.45 5.36 11.67
N ARG A 37 3.38 6.66 11.36
CA ARG A 37 2.17 7.46 11.56
C ARG A 37 1.06 7.09 10.59
N ALA A 38 1.40 6.90 9.31
CA ALA A 38 0.46 6.44 8.30
C ALA A 38 -0.01 5.01 8.64
N ALA A 39 0.91 4.11 8.97
CA ALA A 39 0.58 2.75 9.39
C ALA A 39 -0.38 2.72 10.60
N SER A 40 -0.12 3.53 11.64
CA SER A 40 -1.01 3.63 12.80
C SER A 40 -2.40 4.17 12.44
N ALA A 41 -2.49 5.15 11.54
CA ALA A 41 -3.76 5.71 11.12
C ALA A 41 -4.55 4.69 10.26
N ILE A 42 -3.87 3.97 9.37
CA ILE A 42 -4.46 2.87 8.59
C ILE A 42 -4.94 1.76 9.51
N GLY A 43 -4.16 1.36 10.51
CA GLY A 43 -4.56 0.37 11.51
C GLY A 43 -5.85 0.77 12.25
N THR A 44 -6.10 2.08 12.42
CA THR A 44 -7.36 2.57 13.00
C THR A 44 -8.54 2.35 12.04
N LEU A 45 -8.37 2.62 10.74
CA LEU A 45 -9.39 2.31 9.73
C LEU A 45 -9.67 0.79 9.66
N GLU A 46 -8.62 -0.02 9.69
CA GLU A 46 -8.73 -1.48 9.71
C GLU A 46 -9.51 -1.98 10.93
N ALA A 47 -9.21 -1.44 12.12
CA ALA A 47 -9.93 -1.77 13.36
C ALA A 47 -11.40 -1.32 13.35
N ASN A 48 -11.71 -0.24 12.64
CA ASN A 48 -13.07 0.28 12.50
C ASN A 48 -13.91 -0.49 11.45
N GLY A 49 -13.35 -1.52 10.81
CA GLY A 49 -14.11 -2.40 9.91
C GLY A 49 -14.15 -1.96 8.45
N VAL A 50 -13.40 -0.93 8.05
CA VAL A 50 -13.39 -0.39 6.67
C VAL A 50 -13.10 -1.48 5.63
N MET A 51 -12.19 -2.42 5.93
CA MET A 51 -11.89 -3.54 5.01
C MET A 51 -13.10 -4.44 4.74
N LYS A 52 -13.95 -4.65 5.75
CA LYS A 52 -15.14 -5.47 5.62
C LYS A 52 -16.16 -4.75 4.72
N GLU A 53 -16.42 -3.47 4.98
CA GLU A 53 -17.33 -2.64 4.18
C GLU A 53 -16.89 -2.56 2.71
N MET A 54 -15.59 -2.32 2.47
CA MET A 54 -15.03 -2.32 1.11
C MET A 54 -15.18 -3.68 0.43
N THR A 55 -14.98 -4.78 1.16
CA THR A 55 -15.16 -6.14 0.62
C THR A 55 -16.63 -6.42 0.26
N GLU A 56 -17.58 -5.98 1.09
CA GLU A 56 -19.01 -6.12 0.82
C GLU A 56 -19.44 -5.31 -0.42
N ARG A 57 -18.88 -4.11 -0.61
CA ARG A 57 -19.12 -3.30 -1.81
C ARG A 57 -18.65 -3.97 -3.09
N LEU A 58 -17.51 -4.67 -3.08
CA LEU A 58 -17.04 -5.44 -4.25
C LEU A 58 -18.05 -6.49 -4.73
N GLN A 59 -18.96 -6.95 -3.88
CA GLN A 59 -19.99 -7.93 -4.24
C GLN A 59 -21.24 -7.29 -4.87
N THR A 60 -21.45 -6.00 -4.65
CA THR A 60 -22.69 -5.29 -5.02
C THR A 60 -22.47 -4.18 -6.05
N ASP A 61 -21.22 -3.77 -6.27
CA ASP A 61 -20.82 -2.73 -7.22
C ASP A 61 -19.89 -3.33 -8.30
N PRO A 62 -20.43 -3.69 -9.49
CA PRO A 62 -19.64 -4.26 -10.58
C PRO A 62 -18.59 -3.31 -11.16
N GLU A 63 -18.82 -2.00 -11.12
CA GLU A 63 -17.87 -1.01 -11.65
C GLU A 63 -16.66 -0.90 -10.72
N LEU A 64 -16.89 -0.83 -9.40
CA LEU A 64 -15.82 -0.89 -8.41
C LEU A 64 -15.04 -2.22 -8.50
N ALA A 65 -15.73 -3.35 -8.64
CA ALA A 65 -15.08 -4.65 -8.78
C ALA A 65 -14.20 -4.73 -10.04
N ALA A 66 -14.65 -4.16 -11.17
CA ALA A 66 -13.86 -4.07 -12.39
C ALA A 66 -12.63 -3.17 -12.22
N ALA A 67 -12.80 -1.99 -11.61
CA ALA A 67 -11.69 -1.07 -11.34
C ALA A 67 -10.65 -1.67 -10.36
N TYR A 68 -11.09 -2.38 -9.33
CA TYR A 68 -10.20 -3.05 -8.39
C TYR A 68 -9.49 -4.27 -9.01
N ARG A 69 -10.12 -4.93 -9.98
CA ARG A 69 -9.46 -5.95 -10.82
C ARG A 69 -8.39 -5.35 -11.75
N ALA A 70 -8.64 -4.18 -12.32
CA ALA A 70 -7.60 -3.46 -13.06
C ALA A 70 -6.42 -3.08 -12.14
N ALA A 71 -6.69 -2.64 -10.91
CA ALA A 71 -5.66 -2.36 -9.91
C ALA A 71 -4.82 -3.61 -9.57
N HIS A 72 -5.47 -4.78 -9.48
CA HIS A 72 -4.80 -6.06 -9.30
C HIS A 72 -3.83 -6.40 -10.44
N GLU A 73 -4.26 -6.21 -11.68
CA GLU A 73 -3.45 -6.47 -12.88
C GLU A 73 -2.27 -5.51 -12.98
N ASP A 74 -2.47 -4.21 -12.71
CA ASP A 74 -1.40 -3.20 -12.65
C ASP A 74 -0.37 -3.58 -11.57
N TYR A 75 -0.82 -3.99 -10.39
CA TYR A 75 0.06 -4.43 -9.32
C TYR A 75 0.94 -5.62 -9.74
N ILE A 76 0.35 -6.63 -10.39
CA ILE A 76 1.10 -7.81 -10.89
C ILE A 76 2.09 -7.38 -11.95
N ALA A 77 1.69 -6.57 -12.93
CA ALA A 77 2.57 -6.11 -14.00
C ALA A 77 3.79 -5.36 -13.45
N ARG A 78 3.60 -4.50 -12.44
CA ARG A 78 4.70 -3.79 -11.78
C ARG A 78 5.62 -4.72 -11.00
N ARG A 79 5.07 -5.65 -10.20
CA ARG A 79 5.87 -6.67 -9.49
C ARG A 79 6.70 -7.51 -10.47
N ASP A 80 6.05 -8.00 -11.53
CA ASP A 80 6.65 -8.92 -12.49
C ASP A 80 7.69 -8.24 -13.39
N SER A 81 7.66 -6.90 -13.50
CA SER A 81 8.75 -6.11 -14.09
C SER A 81 10.06 -6.17 -13.27
N ILE A 82 9.97 -6.49 -11.98
CA ILE A 82 11.10 -6.72 -11.09
C ILE A 82 11.50 -8.19 -11.11
N GLU A 83 10.54 -9.07 -10.80
CA GLU A 83 10.70 -10.52 -10.82
C GLU A 83 9.32 -11.19 -10.84
N VAL A 84 9.12 -12.13 -11.77
CA VAL A 84 7.88 -12.90 -11.88
C VAL A 84 7.77 -13.89 -10.72
N LEU A 85 6.65 -13.84 -9.99
CA LEU A 85 6.28 -14.85 -8.99
C LEU A 85 5.15 -15.74 -9.53
N GLU A 86 5.50 -16.83 -10.20
CA GLU A 86 4.53 -17.78 -10.76
C GLU A 86 3.58 -18.32 -9.68
N GLY A 87 2.27 -18.25 -9.94
CA GLY A 87 1.24 -18.76 -9.03
C GLY A 87 1.07 -17.99 -7.73
N PHE A 88 1.82 -16.89 -7.51
CA PHE A 88 1.69 -16.09 -6.30
C PHE A 88 0.67 -14.96 -6.50
N PRO A 89 -0.33 -14.84 -5.61
CA PRO A 89 -1.35 -13.81 -5.75
C PRO A 89 -0.72 -12.41 -5.67
N SER A 90 -1.48 -11.41 -6.12
CA SER A 90 -1.19 -10.02 -5.74
C SER A 90 -1.29 -9.83 -4.22
N ALA A 91 -1.05 -8.61 -3.75
CA ALA A 91 -1.10 -8.28 -2.34
C ALA A 91 -2.48 -7.71 -1.92
N GLY A 92 -2.68 -7.46 -0.62
CA GLY A 92 -3.88 -6.78 -0.13
C GLY A 92 -5.22 -7.55 -0.24
N GLY A 93 -5.24 -8.77 -0.79
CA GLY A 93 -6.47 -9.55 -0.97
C GLY A 93 -7.17 -9.31 -2.30
N MET A 94 -6.58 -8.46 -3.16
CA MET A 94 -6.99 -8.22 -4.53
C MET A 94 -7.09 -9.52 -5.35
N PRO A 95 -8.02 -9.62 -6.31
CA PRO A 95 -9.02 -8.59 -6.68
C PRO A 95 -10.37 -8.75 -5.98
N ASP A 96 -10.58 -9.79 -5.18
CA ASP A 96 -11.96 -10.15 -4.77
C ASP A 96 -12.29 -9.74 -3.32
N ARG A 97 -11.31 -9.27 -2.54
CA ARG A 97 -11.51 -8.79 -1.16
C ARG A 97 -10.45 -7.78 -0.73
N VAL A 98 -10.66 -7.18 0.44
CA VAL A 98 -9.66 -6.36 1.13
C VAL A 98 -9.19 -7.08 2.39
N LYS A 99 -7.92 -7.50 2.42
CA LYS A 99 -7.29 -8.16 3.58
C LYS A 99 -6.42 -7.22 4.41
N CYS A 100 -5.91 -6.14 3.81
CA CYS A 100 -5.03 -5.17 4.46
C CYS A 100 -4.99 -3.87 3.66
N LEU A 101 -5.29 -2.74 4.30
CA LEU A 101 -5.27 -1.41 3.70
C LEU A 101 -3.84 -0.88 3.49
N HIS A 102 -2.87 -1.31 4.30
CA HIS A 102 -1.48 -0.86 4.18
C HIS A 102 -0.91 -1.09 2.77
N VAL A 103 -1.24 -2.24 2.19
CA VAL A 103 -0.82 -2.59 0.83
C VAL A 103 -1.58 -1.76 -0.21
N LEU A 104 -2.88 -1.55 -0.05
CA LEU A 104 -3.67 -0.79 -1.03
C LEU A 104 -3.25 0.68 -1.05
N VAL A 105 -3.05 1.27 0.13
CA VAL A 105 -2.50 2.61 0.29
C VAL A 105 -1.09 2.68 -0.30
N GLY A 106 -0.22 1.72 0.04
CA GLY A 106 1.14 1.65 -0.52
C GLY A 106 1.14 1.58 -2.05
N HIS A 107 0.25 0.78 -2.63
CA HIS A 107 0.10 0.68 -4.08
C HIS A 107 -0.38 2.00 -4.70
N SER A 108 -1.40 2.63 -4.12
CA SER A 108 -1.96 3.88 -4.64
C SER A 108 -0.97 5.03 -4.58
N LEU A 109 -0.21 5.15 -3.48
CA LEU A 109 0.84 6.16 -3.33
C LEU A 109 1.98 5.96 -4.34
N ALA A 110 2.30 4.71 -4.69
CA ALA A 110 3.36 4.38 -5.64
C ALA A 110 2.93 4.53 -7.11
N ALA A 111 1.73 4.07 -7.44
CA ALA A 111 1.23 4.03 -8.81
C ALA A 111 0.56 5.35 -9.25
N GLY A 112 0.05 6.11 -8.28
CA GLY A 112 -0.64 7.38 -8.48
C GLY A 112 -2.16 7.27 -8.32
N PRO A 113 -2.84 8.43 -8.14
CA PRO A 113 -4.29 8.47 -7.95
C PRO A 113 -5.06 7.86 -9.13
N GLY A 114 -6.13 7.14 -8.83
CA GLY A 114 -7.02 6.49 -9.79
C GLY A 114 -6.59 5.07 -10.18
N VAL A 115 -5.40 4.62 -9.78
CA VAL A 115 -4.93 3.25 -10.10
C VAL A 115 -5.58 2.21 -9.20
N ASN A 116 -5.74 2.50 -7.91
CA ASN A 116 -6.33 1.58 -6.96
C ASN A 116 -7.45 2.28 -6.16
N PRO A 117 -8.71 2.12 -6.58
CA PRO A 117 -9.81 2.94 -6.06
C PRO A 117 -10.02 2.79 -4.55
N LEU A 118 -9.82 1.59 -4.01
CA LEU A 118 -9.98 1.34 -2.57
C LEU A 118 -8.78 1.84 -1.75
N GLY A 119 -7.59 1.85 -2.33
CA GLY A 119 -6.43 2.49 -1.70
C GLY A 119 -6.52 4.01 -1.73
N ASP A 120 -7.03 4.60 -2.80
CA ASP A 120 -7.32 6.05 -2.89
C ASP A 120 -8.40 6.47 -1.89
N GLU A 121 -9.48 5.69 -1.79
CA GLU A 121 -10.53 5.91 -0.80
C GLU A 121 -9.97 5.84 0.63
N ALA A 122 -9.13 4.85 0.93
CA ALA A 122 -8.47 4.75 2.21
C ALA A 122 -7.58 5.97 2.49
N ILE A 123 -6.80 6.46 1.51
CA ILE A 123 -5.99 7.68 1.66
C ILE A 123 -6.87 8.89 1.99
N ALA A 124 -8.01 9.04 1.33
CA ALA A 124 -8.95 10.14 1.58
C ALA A 124 -9.58 10.09 2.98
N MET A 125 -9.70 8.90 3.58
CA MET A 125 -10.17 8.72 4.96
C MET A 125 -9.11 9.02 6.02
N LEU A 126 -7.82 9.00 5.65
CA LEU A 126 -6.74 9.21 6.60
C LEU A 126 -6.66 10.70 7.02
N PRO A 127 -6.29 10.98 8.28
CA PRO A 127 -5.96 12.34 8.70
C PRO A 127 -4.70 12.82 7.95
N GLU A 128 -4.41 14.12 7.97
CA GLU A 128 -3.11 14.65 7.55
C GLU A 128 -1.99 14.20 8.53
N TRP A 129 -1.57 12.92 8.46
CA TRP A 129 -0.67 12.27 9.42
C TRP A 129 0.72 12.93 9.49
N TRP A 130 1.08 13.69 8.46
CA TRP A 130 2.31 14.47 8.34
C TRP A 130 2.24 15.84 9.02
N ARG A 131 1.05 16.36 9.34
CA ARG A 131 0.87 17.76 9.78
C ARG A 131 1.60 18.08 11.09
N LYS A 132 1.84 17.08 11.94
CA LYS A 132 2.60 17.23 13.21
C LYS A 132 4.13 17.18 13.04
N GLY A 133 4.65 17.47 11.84
CA GLY A 133 6.08 17.43 11.52
C GLY A 133 6.59 16.04 11.13
N ALA A 134 7.91 15.85 11.16
CA ALA A 134 8.58 14.62 10.68
C ALA A 134 7.97 13.34 11.28
N CYS A 135 7.68 12.35 10.44
CA CYS A 135 7.07 11.08 10.89
C CYS A 135 8.03 10.19 11.68
N VAL A 136 9.33 10.34 11.44
CA VAL A 136 10.44 9.71 12.17
C VAL A 136 11.52 10.77 12.34
N THR A 137 12.13 10.83 13.52
CA THR A 137 13.33 11.63 13.76
C THR A 137 14.54 10.73 13.56
N LEU A 138 15.41 11.07 12.62
CA LEU A 138 16.69 10.39 12.52
C LEU A 138 17.56 10.82 13.72
N PRO A 139 18.31 9.90 14.35
CA PRO A 139 19.35 10.32 15.27
C PRO A 139 20.27 11.28 14.52
N LYS A 140 20.66 12.39 15.18
CA LYS A 140 21.69 13.26 14.62
C LYS A 140 22.94 12.41 14.44
N GLU A 141 23.54 12.44 13.25
CA GLU A 141 24.89 11.92 13.10
C GLU A 141 25.76 12.72 14.05
N ASP A 142 26.31 12.07 15.08
CA ASP A 142 27.35 12.68 15.88
C ASP A 142 28.51 12.98 14.92
N GLU A 143 28.82 14.27 14.75
CA GLU A 143 30.00 14.73 14.02
C GLU A 143 31.23 14.05 14.66
N GLN A 144 31.80 13.08 13.94
CA GLN A 144 33.12 12.50 14.25
C GLN A 144 34.22 13.43 13.73
#